data_AF-A0A5S3Z670-F1
#
_entry.id   AF-A0A5S3Z670-F1
#
_cell.length_a   1.000
_cell.length_b   1.000
_cell.length_c   1.000
_cell.angle_alpha   90.00
_cell.angle_beta   90.00
_cell.angle_gamma   90.00
#
_symmetry.space_group_name_H-M   'P 1'
#
loop_
_entity.id
_entity.type
_entity.pdbx_description
1 polymer ?
#
loop_
_entity_poly.entity_id
_entity_poly.type
_entity_poly.pdbx_seq_one_letter_code
_entity_poly.pdbx_strand_id
1 'polypeptide(L)'
;MLFWVLVGCTSTDWRTASRESAGIAQPVSEPGAVIEFYAADAFSWRGWFAVHTWLAIKEQGAQQYTVYEVVGWGVDQGRPALRSYKTPTPDRYWYGAKPDKFHMVSGAKAAELIPKIQAAAKQYPWVNEYTLFPGPNSNTFPAWIGRQVPELELAMPFSAIGSGYGD
;
A
#
# COMPACT_ATOMS: atom_id res chain seq x y z
N MET A 1 20.16 -33.05 25.91
CA MET A 1 18.96 -32.37 25.37
C MET A 1 19.43 -31.01 24.86
N LEU A 2 19.62 -30.88 23.55
CA LEU A 2 20.25 -29.72 22.92
C LEU A 2 19.13 -28.75 22.49
N PHE A 3 19.02 -27.60 23.16
CA PHE A 3 18.14 -26.52 22.74
C PHE A 3 18.83 -25.75 21.61
N TRP A 4 18.35 -25.93 20.38
CA TRP A 4 18.71 -25.07 19.26
C TRP A 4 17.94 -23.74 19.40
N VAL A 5 18.63 -22.70 19.83
CA VAL A 5 18.17 -21.32 19.65
C VAL A 5 18.46 -20.97 18.20
N LEU A 6 17.43 -20.95 17.36
CA LEU A 6 17.51 -20.36 16.02
C LEU A 6 17.64 -18.84 16.19
N VAL A 7 18.88 -18.35 16.24
CA VAL A 7 19.18 -16.93 16.08
C VAL A 7 19.02 -16.59 14.61
N GLY A 8 17.79 -16.29 14.19
CA GLY A 8 17.49 -15.71 12.89
C GLY A 8 17.87 -14.24 12.86
N CYS A 9 19.17 -13.93 12.78
CA CYS A 9 19.63 -12.56 12.48
C CYS A 9 19.42 -12.28 10.98
N THR A 10 18.24 -11.80 10.60
CA THR A 10 18.08 -11.05 9.35
C THR A 10 17.78 -9.60 9.70
N SER A 11 18.74 -8.91 10.30
CA SER A 11 18.73 -7.45 10.37
C SER A 11 19.18 -6.89 9.02
N THR A 12 18.38 -7.08 7.97
CA THR A 12 18.58 -6.37 6.71
C THR A 12 18.47 -4.87 7.03
N ASP A 13 19.53 -4.10 6.82
CA ASP A 13 19.48 -2.65 7.01
C ASP A 13 18.44 -2.09 6.01
N TRP A 14 17.36 -1.49 6.53
CA TRP A 14 16.32 -0.88 5.72
C TRP A 14 16.89 0.18 4.75
N ARG A 15 18.05 0.76 5.07
CA ARG A 15 18.73 1.72 4.20
C ARG A 15 19.17 1.10 2.87
N THR A 16 19.69 -0.13 2.91
CA THR A 16 20.22 -0.86 1.75
C THR A 16 19.23 -1.85 1.14
N ALA A 17 18.09 -2.08 1.80
CA ALA A 17 17.05 -2.95 1.28
C ALA A 17 16.51 -2.46 -0.08
N SER A 18 16.23 -3.40 -0.99
CA SER A 18 15.78 -3.09 -2.34
C SER A 18 14.48 -2.30 -2.32
N ARG A 19 14.40 -1.35 -3.26
CA ARG A 19 13.22 -0.53 -3.60
C ARG A 19 12.95 -0.60 -5.12
N GLU A 20 13.53 -1.58 -5.80
CA GLU A 20 13.32 -1.79 -7.23
C GLU A 20 11.87 -2.20 -7.51
N SER A 21 11.43 -2.10 -8.76
CA SER A 21 10.13 -2.61 -9.17
C SER A 21 10.11 -4.13 -9.11
N ALA A 22 9.01 -4.71 -8.67
CA ALA A 22 8.79 -6.16 -8.74
C ALA A 22 8.40 -6.66 -10.15
N GLY A 23 8.16 -5.76 -11.10
CA GLY A 23 7.80 -6.08 -12.48
C GLY A 23 6.38 -6.64 -12.63
N ILE A 24 5.51 -6.40 -11.65
CA ILE A 24 4.13 -6.91 -11.60
C ILE A 24 3.09 -5.82 -11.89
N ALA A 25 3.44 -4.54 -11.85
CA ALA A 25 2.53 -3.44 -12.22
C ALA A 25 2.13 -3.51 -13.70
N GLN A 26 0.90 -3.09 -14.02
CA GLN A 26 0.52 -2.90 -15.41
C GLN A 26 1.45 -1.83 -16.02
N PRO A 27 2.10 -2.10 -17.16
CA PRO A 27 3.09 -1.18 -17.69
C PRO A 27 2.43 0.13 -18.14
N VAL A 28 3.14 1.25 -17.98
CA VAL A 28 2.64 2.57 -18.38
C VAL A 28 2.46 2.73 -19.89
N SER A 29 3.07 1.83 -20.69
CA SER A 29 2.85 1.73 -22.13
C SER A 29 1.43 1.29 -22.49
N GLU A 30 0.71 0.64 -21.58
CA GLU A 30 -0.69 0.28 -21.76
C GLU A 30 -1.56 1.50 -21.51
N PRO A 31 -2.32 1.99 -22.50
CA PRO A 31 -2.95 3.30 -22.43
C PRO A 31 -4.17 3.33 -21.50
N GLY A 32 -4.77 2.18 -21.17
CA GLY A 32 -5.97 2.12 -20.33
C GLY A 32 -5.74 2.67 -18.92
N ALA A 33 -6.80 3.19 -18.30
CA ALA A 33 -6.77 3.53 -16.88
C ALA A 33 -6.60 2.25 -16.04
N VAL A 34 -5.92 2.36 -14.90
CA VAL A 34 -5.57 1.24 -14.02
C VAL A 34 -5.64 1.68 -12.56
N ILE A 35 -6.17 0.82 -11.71
CA ILE A 35 -6.16 0.92 -10.25
C ILE A 35 -5.58 -0.40 -9.73
N GLU A 36 -4.55 -0.34 -8.90
CA GLU A 36 -3.86 -1.52 -8.37
C GLU A 36 -3.65 -1.39 -6.87
N PHE A 37 -3.85 -2.49 -6.16
CA PHE A 37 -3.58 -2.60 -4.74
C PHE A 37 -2.51 -3.64 -4.48
N TYR A 38 -1.59 -3.29 -3.60
CA TYR A 38 -0.39 -4.07 -3.32
C TYR A 38 -0.29 -4.38 -1.83
N ALA A 39 0.30 -5.52 -1.51
CA ALA A 39 0.65 -5.93 -0.17
C ALA A 39 2.06 -6.52 -0.17
N ALA A 40 2.87 -6.19 0.82
CA ALA A 40 4.17 -6.82 1.06
C ALA A 40 4.38 -7.05 2.55
N ASP A 41 5.20 -8.03 2.93
CA ASP A 41 5.53 -8.26 4.33
C ASP A 41 6.06 -6.98 4.99
N ALA A 42 5.52 -6.63 6.15
CA ALA A 42 5.99 -5.45 6.86
C ALA A 42 7.46 -5.60 7.27
N PHE A 43 8.22 -4.51 7.24
CA PHE A 43 9.65 -4.56 7.55
C PHE A 43 9.95 -5.02 9.00
N SER A 44 11.05 -5.75 9.20
CA SER A 44 11.55 -6.28 10.49
C SER A 44 10.71 -7.43 11.07
N TRP A 45 10.76 -7.64 12.39
CA TRP A 45 9.97 -8.66 13.12
C TRP A 45 8.46 -8.56 12.85
N ARG A 46 8.01 -7.42 12.34
CA ARG A 46 6.61 -7.12 11.98
C ARG A 46 6.12 -7.93 10.78
N GLY A 47 7.00 -8.33 9.86
CA GLY A 47 6.66 -9.12 8.66
C GLY A 47 6.20 -10.54 8.94
N TRP A 48 6.38 -11.01 10.17
CA TRP A 48 5.92 -12.34 10.59
C TRP A 48 4.39 -12.40 10.80
N PHE A 49 3.73 -11.25 10.96
CA PHE A 49 2.32 -11.20 11.36
C PHE A 49 1.47 -10.17 10.61
N ALA A 50 2.08 -9.25 9.86
CA ALA A 50 1.33 -8.20 9.17
C ALA A 50 1.97 -7.78 7.85
N VAL A 51 1.12 -7.42 6.89
CA VAL A 51 1.52 -6.80 5.64
C VAL A 51 1.41 -5.28 5.70
N HIS A 52 2.18 -4.61 4.86
CA HIS A 52 2.00 -3.22 4.48
C HIS A 52 1.25 -3.16 3.15
N THR A 53 0.09 -2.49 3.10
CA THR A 53 -0.67 -2.29 1.86
C THR A 53 -0.64 -0.86 1.34
N TRP A 54 -0.68 -0.70 0.03
CA TRP A 54 -0.81 0.59 -0.66
C TRP A 54 -1.64 0.49 -1.94
N LEU A 55 -2.03 1.64 -2.48
CA LEU A 55 -2.84 1.78 -3.68
C LEU A 55 -2.10 2.62 -4.74
N ALA A 56 -2.22 2.24 -6.00
CA ALA A 56 -1.72 3.00 -7.13
C ALA A 56 -2.81 3.22 -8.19
N ILE A 57 -2.91 4.44 -8.72
CA ILE A 57 -3.83 4.78 -9.80
C ILE A 57 -3.08 5.34 -11.00
N LYS A 58 -3.46 4.94 -12.21
CA LYS A 58 -2.97 5.48 -13.48
C LYS A 58 -4.17 5.86 -14.32
N GLU A 59 -4.29 7.15 -14.62
CA GLU A 59 -5.30 7.64 -15.55
C GLU A 59 -5.01 7.17 -16.97
N GLN A 60 -6.02 7.23 -17.85
CA GLN A 60 -5.84 6.85 -19.24
C GLN A 60 -4.75 7.71 -19.92
N GLY A 61 -3.80 7.06 -20.58
CA GLY A 61 -2.66 7.70 -21.24
C GLY A 61 -1.57 8.26 -20.31
N ALA A 62 -1.73 8.14 -18.98
CA ALA A 62 -0.75 8.67 -18.04
C ALA A 62 0.55 7.85 -18.04
N GLN A 63 1.68 8.56 -18.00
CA GLN A 63 3.03 7.97 -18.01
C GLN A 63 3.52 7.54 -16.62
N GLN A 64 2.74 7.82 -15.57
CA GLN A 64 3.08 7.50 -14.19
C GLN A 64 1.81 7.16 -13.41
N TYR A 65 1.97 6.27 -12.44
CA TYR A 65 1.00 6.05 -11.38
C TYR A 65 1.09 7.17 -10.35
N THR A 66 -0.04 7.51 -9.75
CA THR A 66 -0.11 8.19 -8.46
C THR A 66 -0.27 7.12 -7.39
N VAL A 67 0.70 6.99 -6.51
CA VAL A 67 0.68 6.05 -5.39
C VAL A 67 0.18 6.77 -4.15
N TYR A 68 -0.63 6.08 -3.36
CA TYR A 68 -1.07 6.48 -2.03
C TYR A 68 -0.67 5.40 -1.03
N GLU A 69 0.03 5.81 0.02
CA GLU A 69 0.46 4.92 1.11
C GLU A 69 0.39 5.64 2.45
N VAL A 70 0.11 4.92 3.52
CA VAL A 70 0.19 5.46 4.89
C VAL A 70 1.42 4.90 5.57
N VAL A 71 2.31 5.79 6.00
CA VAL A 71 3.58 5.44 6.64
C VAL A 71 3.78 6.22 7.93
N GLY A 72 4.25 5.54 8.98
CA GLY A 72 4.48 6.17 10.28
C GLY A 72 5.76 7.00 10.38
N TRP A 73 6.71 6.82 9.44
CA TRP A 73 7.99 7.51 9.48
C TRP A 73 7.83 9.04 9.34
N GLY A 74 8.30 9.77 10.36
CA GLY A 74 8.29 11.23 10.43
C GLY A 74 6.94 11.84 10.81
N VAL A 75 5.94 11.05 11.19
CA VAL A 75 4.66 11.55 11.72
C VAL A 75 4.88 12.29 13.05
N ASP A 76 5.72 11.73 13.92
CA ASP A 76 6.20 12.35 15.16
C ASP A 76 6.94 13.70 14.92
N GLN A 77 7.47 13.89 13.70
CA GLN A 77 8.15 15.10 13.25
C GLN A 77 7.21 16.05 12.47
N GLY A 78 5.89 15.84 12.54
CA GLY A 78 4.87 16.70 11.93
C GLY A 78 4.63 16.46 10.44
N ARG A 79 5.18 15.39 9.84
CA ARG A 79 4.88 15.04 8.45
C ARG A 79 3.56 14.24 8.39
N PRO A 80 2.68 14.44 7.38
CA PRO A 80 1.43 13.66 7.26
C PRO A 80 1.66 12.14 7.22
N ALA A 81 0.78 11.31 7.79
CA ALA A 81 0.89 9.87 7.65
C ALA A 81 0.56 9.40 6.23
N LEU A 82 -0.49 9.96 5.61
CA LEU A 82 -0.83 9.71 4.21
C LEU A 82 0.17 10.41 3.29
N ARG A 83 0.79 9.62 2.40
CA ARG A 83 1.72 10.09 1.37
C ARG A 83 1.10 9.90 0.00
N SER A 84 1.44 10.81 -0.90
CA SER A 84 1.16 10.66 -2.33
C SER A 84 2.38 11.06 -3.15
N TYR A 85 2.71 10.25 -4.15
CA TYR A 85 3.81 10.53 -5.08
C TYR A 85 3.56 9.87 -6.43
N LYS A 86 4.30 10.32 -7.45
CA LYS A 86 4.19 9.78 -8.81
C LYS A 86 5.39 8.93 -9.18
N THR A 87 5.16 7.81 -9.86
CA THR A 87 6.21 6.87 -10.29
C THR A 87 5.72 6.02 -11.48
N PRO A 88 6.59 5.64 -12.44
CA PRO A 88 6.24 4.63 -13.43
C PRO A 88 6.19 3.21 -12.84
N THR A 89 6.78 3.01 -11.65
CA THR A 89 6.93 1.71 -10.98
C THR A 89 6.27 1.77 -9.59
N PRO A 90 4.97 1.47 -9.47
CA PRO A 90 4.23 1.52 -8.20
C PRO A 90 4.39 0.27 -7.33
N ASP A 91 4.95 -0.81 -7.89
CA ASP A 91 5.07 -2.15 -7.33
C ASP A 91 6.46 -2.39 -6.71
N ARG A 92 7.01 -1.38 -6.05
CA ARG A 92 8.37 -1.46 -5.52
C ARG A 92 8.45 -2.43 -4.35
N TYR A 93 9.59 -3.09 -4.21
CA TYR A 93 9.91 -3.85 -3.00
C TYR A 93 9.74 -2.97 -1.76
N TRP A 94 9.01 -3.48 -0.77
CA TRP A 94 8.82 -2.83 0.51
C TRP A 94 9.97 -3.20 1.45
N TYR A 95 11.02 -2.39 1.45
CA TYR A 95 12.24 -2.65 2.22
C TYR A 95 12.76 -4.09 2.05
N GLY A 96 12.86 -4.54 0.80
CA GLY A 96 13.34 -5.87 0.44
C GLY A 96 12.27 -6.97 0.43
N ALA A 97 11.04 -6.72 0.90
CA ALA A 97 9.91 -7.63 0.72
C ALA A 97 9.28 -7.41 -0.66
N LYS A 98 9.14 -8.48 -1.45
CA LYS A 98 8.48 -8.42 -2.75
C LYS A 98 6.97 -8.23 -2.53
N PRO A 99 6.31 -7.26 -3.18
CA PRO A 99 4.86 -7.15 -3.13
C PRO A 99 4.16 -8.22 -3.95
N ASP A 100 2.94 -8.52 -3.51
CA ASP A 100 1.88 -9.13 -4.31
C ASP A 100 0.84 -8.07 -4.69
N LYS A 101 0.29 -8.19 -5.90
CA LYS A 101 -0.86 -7.40 -6.33
C LYS A 101 -2.13 -8.19 -6.01
N PHE A 102 -2.86 -7.78 -4.99
CA PHE A 102 -4.02 -8.53 -4.49
C PHE A 102 -5.35 -8.06 -5.09
N HIS A 103 -5.39 -6.86 -5.69
CA HIS A 103 -6.58 -6.36 -6.40
C HIS A 103 -6.20 -5.46 -7.57
N MET A 104 -6.98 -5.51 -8.65
CA MET A 104 -6.77 -4.69 -9.83
C MET A 104 -8.08 -4.40 -10.56
N VAL A 105 -8.25 -3.16 -11.01
CA VAL A 105 -9.31 -2.73 -11.91
C VAL A 105 -8.67 -1.96 -13.07
N SER A 106 -9.11 -2.22 -14.30
CA SER A 106 -8.56 -1.55 -15.49
C SER A 106 -9.63 -1.12 -16.49
N GLY A 107 -9.21 -0.36 -17.50
CA GLY A 107 -10.07 0.08 -18.60
C GLY A 107 -11.13 1.10 -18.19
N ALA A 108 -12.31 1.03 -18.81
CA ALA A 108 -13.39 1.98 -18.57
C ALA A 108 -13.86 2.01 -17.11
N LYS A 109 -13.93 0.83 -16.45
CA LYS A 109 -14.30 0.75 -15.02
C LYS A 109 -13.29 1.52 -14.16
N ALA A 110 -11.99 1.37 -14.43
CA ALA A 110 -10.98 2.14 -13.70
C ALA A 110 -11.09 3.64 -13.96
N ALA A 111 -11.32 4.05 -15.20
CA ALA A 111 -11.49 5.47 -15.55
C ALA A 111 -12.67 6.12 -14.81
N GLU A 112 -13.77 5.38 -14.63
CA GLU A 112 -14.93 5.85 -13.85
C GLU A 112 -14.62 5.94 -12.35
N LEU A 113 -13.86 4.99 -11.81
CA LEU A 113 -13.61 4.88 -10.37
C LEU A 113 -12.50 5.80 -9.86
N ILE A 114 -11.53 6.16 -10.69
CA ILE A 114 -10.39 7.01 -10.29
C ILE A 114 -10.85 8.35 -9.67
N PRO A 115 -11.77 9.12 -10.27
CA PRO A 115 -12.27 10.36 -9.65
C PRO A 115 -12.89 10.14 -8.26
N LYS A 116 -13.61 9.03 -8.06
CA LYS A 116 -14.20 8.66 -6.76
C LYS A 116 -13.11 8.38 -5.73
N ILE A 117 -12.07 7.61 -6.11
CA ILE A 117 -10.90 7.33 -5.27
C ILE A 117 -10.18 8.62 -4.88
N GLN A 118 -9.96 9.53 -5.83
CA GLN A 118 -9.28 10.80 -5.58
C GLN A 118 -10.10 11.71 -4.65
N ALA A 119 -11.41 11.77 -4.83
CA ALA A 119 -12.31 12.51 -3.95
C ALA A 119 -12.30 11.92 -2.54
N ALA A 120 -12.34 10.59 -2.45
CA ALA A 120 -12.18 9.90 -1.20
C ALA A 120 -10.82 10.25 -0.56
N ALA A 121 -9.68 10.05 -1.23
CA ALA A 121 -8.36 10.31 -0.63
C ALA A 121 -8.21 11.70 0.03
N LYS A 122 -8.92 12.72 -0.47
CA LYS A 122 -8.99 14.09 0.13
C LYS A 122 -9.78 14.17 1.43
N GLN A 123 -10.72 13.27 1.66
CA GLN A 123 -11.59 13.17 2.83
C GLN A 123 -11.09 12.16 3.86
N TYR A 124 -9.92 11.54 3.65
CA TYR A 124 -9.36 10.59 4.61
C TYR A 124 -9.18 11.25 5.99
N PRO A 125 -9.82 10.75 7.07
CA PRO A 125 -9.85 11.48 8.34
C PRO A 125 -8.52 11.40 9.10
N TRP A 126 -7.70 10.37 8.84
CA TRP A 126 -6.47 10.09 9.59
C TRP A 126 -5.20 10.49 8.82
N VAL A 127 -5.25 11.58 8.05
CA VAL A 127 -4.14 12.04 7.20
C VAL A 127 -2.83 12.27 7.95
N ASN A 128 -2.88 12.59 9.26
CA ASN A 128 -1.73 12.90 10.10
C ASN A 128 -1.52 11.89 11.24
N GLU A 129 -2.27 10.78 11.26
CA GLU A 129 -2.25 9.82 12.36
C GLU A 129 -1.68 8.48 11.92
N TYR A 130 -0.85 7.89 12.78
CA TYR A 130 -0.34 6.54 12.60
C TYR A 130 -0.20 5.84 13.95
N THR A 131 -0.87 4.70 14.09
CA THR A 131 -0.76 3.79 15.22
C THR A 131 -0.68 2.37 14.69
N LEU A 132 0.36 1.63 15.07
CA LEU A 132 0.64 0.30 14.52
C LEU A 132 -0.55 -0.66 14.66
N PHE A 133 -1.15 -0.73 15.85
CA PHE A 133 -2.32 -1.53 16.16
C PHE A 133 -3.10 -0.87 17.32
N PRO A 134 -4.45 -0.77 17.26
CA PRO A 134 -5.34 -1.31 16.23
C PRO A 134 -5.40 -0.48 14.93
N GLY A 135 -4.86 0.74 14.91
CA GLY A 135 -4.90 1.65 13.77
C GLY A 135 -5.05 3.10 14.24
N PRO A 136 -5.05 4.09 13.32
CA PRO A 136 -4.96 3.92 11.87
C PRO A 136 -3.53 3.57 11.43
N ASN A 137 -3.38 2.65 10.47
CA ASN A 137 -2.08 2.23 9.93
C ASN A 137 -2.12 2.13 8.39
N SER A 138 -1.11 1.51 7.77
CA SER A 138 -1.04 1.34 6.31
C SER A 138 -2.23 0.63 5.69
N ASN A 139 -2.89 -0.25 6.45
CA ASN A 139 -3.99 -1.07 5.98
C ASN A 139 -5.33 -0.34 6.09
N THR A 140 -5.40 0.70 6.93
CA THR A 140 -6.59 1.53 7.11
C THR A 140 -6.92 2.34 5.86
N PHE A 141 -5.93 2.87 5.14
CA PHE A 141 -6.21 3.72 3.97
C PHE A 141 -6.80 2.94 2.79
N PRO A 142 -6.22 1.83 2.30
CA PRO A 142 -6.85 1.03 1.25
C PRO A 142 -8.23 0.50 1.64
N ALA A 143 -8.41 0.05 2.89
CA ALA A 143 -9.72 -0.37 3.39
C ALA A 143 -10.75 0.77 3.37
N TRP A 144 -10.35 1.96 3.82
CA TRP A 144 -11.17 3.16 3.78
C TRP A 144 -11.57 3.52 2.33
N ILE A 145 -10.66 3.42 1.36
CA ILE A 145 -10.97 3.61 -0.07
C ILE A 145 -12.00 2.57 -0.54
N GLY A 146 -11.83 1.29 -0.19
CA GLY A 146 -12.79 0.23 -0.51
C GLY A 146 -14.19 0.50 0.06
N ARG A 147 -14.29 1.09 1.26
CA ARG A 147 -15.56 1.50 1.88
C ARG A 147 -16.21 2.70 1.19
N GLN A 148 -15.41 3.70 0.81
CA GLN A 148 -15.93 4.90 0.13
C GLN A 148 -16.30 4.67 -1.34
N VAL A 149 -15.69 3.65 -1.97
CA VAL A 149 -15.90 3.31 -3.38
C VAL A 149 -16.24 1.82 -3.49
N PRO A 150 -17.45 1.40 -3.03
CA PRO A 150 -17.82 -0.01 -2.94
C PRO A 150 -17.82 -0.73 -4.29
N GLU A 151 -17.94 -0.02 -5.41
CA GLU A 151 -17.88 -0.60 -6.76
C GLU A 151 -16.47 -1.10 -7.14
N LEU A 152 -15.46 -0.81 -6.32
CA LEU A 152 -14.16 -1.48 -6.38
C LEU A 152 -14.24 -2.96 -6.02
N GLU A 153 -15.19 -3.37 -5.17
CA GLU A 153 -15.27 -4.74 -4.63
C GLU A 153 -13.95 -5.17 -3.97
N LEU A 154 -13.28 -4.24 -3.28
CA LEU A 154 -11.98 -4.48 -2.66
C LEU A 154 -12.11 -5.41 -1.45
N ALA A 155 -11.51 -6.59 -1.53
CA ALA A 155 -11.30 -7.48 -0.39
C ALA A 155 -9.87 -7.32 0.15
N MET A 156 -9.74 -6.84 1.39
CA MET A 156 -8.43 -6.72 2.03
C MET A 156 -7.86 -8.10 2.40
N PRO A 157 -6.54 -8.32 2.30
CA PRO A 157 -5.91 -9.55 2.76
C PRO A 157 -6.20 -9.79 4.25
N PHE A 158 -6.38 -11.05 4.65
CA PHE A 158 -6.59 -11.39 6.07
C PHE A 158 -5.41 -10.95 6.96
N SER A 159 -4.19 -10.93 6.41
CA SER A 159 -2.98 -10.44 7.07
C SER A 159 -2.88 -8.91 7.15
N ALA A 160 -3.83 -8.16 6.57
CA ALA A 160 -3.88 -6.71 6.63
C ALA A 160 -4.50 -6.23 7.96
N ILE A 161 -3.84 -6.56 9.06
CA ILE A 161 -4.26 -6.24 10.41
C ILE A 161 -4.40 -4.71 10.57
N GLY A 162 -5.53 -4.25 11.13
CA GLY A 162 -5.87 -2.83 11.29
C GLY A 162 -6.65 -2.20 10.14
N SER A 163 -6.99 -2.98 9.10
CA SER A 163 -7.90 -2.55 8.01
C SER A 163 -9.31 -2.20 8.51
N GLY A 164 -9.79 -2.86 9.58
CA GLY A 164 -11.08 -2.58 10.22
C GLY A 164 -11.11 -1.34 11.13
N TYR A 165 -10.05 -0.52 11.16
CA TYR A 165 -10.06 0.70 11.98
C TYR A 165 -11.06 1.72 11.45
N GLY A 166 -11.83 2.30 12.37
CA GLY A 166 -12.86 3.31 12.07
C GLY A 166 -14.15 2.75 11.46
N ASP A 167 -14.36 1.44 11.55
CA ASP A 167 -15.67 0.78 11.37
C ASP A 167 -16.54 0.88 12.64
#